data_AF-A0A7C5HZZ0-F1
#
_entry.id   AF-A0A7C5HZZ0-F1
#
_cell.length_a   1.000
_cell.length_b   1.000
_cell.length_c   1.000
_cell.angle_alpha   90.00
_cell.angle_beta   90.00
_cell.angle_gamma   90.00
#
_symmetry.space_group_name_H-M   'P 1'
#
loop_
_entity.id
_entity.type
_entity.pdbx_description
1 polymer ?
#
loop_
_entity_poly.entity_id
_entity_poly.type
_entity_poly.pdbx_seq_one_letter_code
_entity_poly.pdbx_strand_id
1 'polypeptide(L)'
;MANDDKKKIRRFKLAPPPLELPIYGKVDPRECSFFGRTNYEAALEEKKFIFGIKRVDRRRHIYTIGKSGVGKSKMLELLIRQDIAYGYGLCVIDPHGDLIESVIDFVPKERIDDVVLIDPADIDYPISFNPLFNVDEDLKHQLTQDLIEVMKKQFGANWGPRVEHVFRFTCLALLDYPNATMRGMISMLTDRAYRQHVVEYIKDEMVRKFWAIEFSDWSEKFDAEAIIPLVNKLTQFLSNPMVRNIFGQKENKINLEELMNSNKIIFINLAKGKLGEENSSFFGSIFLTKIKQAGMARAKMLEE
;
A
#
# COMPACT_ATOMS: atom_id res chain seq x y z
N MET A 1 -16.38 19.16 68.87
CA MET A 1 -15.75 19.88 67.75
C MET A 1 -14.64 19.01 67.18
N ALA A 2 -14.90 18.36 66.06
CA ALA A 2 -13.91 17.97 65.05
C ALA A 2 -14.71 17.48 63.83
N ASN A 3 -14.94 18.40 62.90
CA ASN A 3 -15.49 18.12 61.57
C ASN A 3 -14.52 17.20 60.84
N ASP A 4 -14.84 15.92 60.70
CA ASP A 4 -14.20 15.07 59.68
C ASP A 4 -15.07 15.13 58.41
N ASP A 5 -15.02 16.31 57.80
CA ASP A 5 -15.66 16.62 56.53
C ASP A 5 -14.83 15.94 55.43
N LYS A 6 -14.96 14.60 55.34
CA LYS A 6 -14.47 13.83 54.19
C LYS A 6 -15.26 14.27 52.98
N LYS A 7 -14.81 15.37 52.35
CA LYS A 7 -15.17 15.75 50.99
C LYS A 7 -15.07 14.50 50.14
N LYS A 8 -16.23 13.93 49.77
CA LYS A 8 -16.36 12.96 48.68
C LYS A 8 -15.96 13.72 47.41
N ILE A 9 -14.65 13.83 47.16
CA ILE A 9 -14.15 14.28 45.86
C ILE A 9 -14.57 13.19 44.88
N ARG A 10 -15.73 13.38 44.23
CA ARG A 10 -16.08 12.62 43.03
C ARG A 10 -15.02 12.98 41.99
N ARG A 11 -14.02 12.12 41.84
CA ARG A 11 -13.12 12.18 40.69
C ARG A 11 -13.96 11.87 39.45
N PHE A 12 -14.46 12.90 38.78
CA PHE A 12 -15.04 12.74 37.47
C PHE A 12 -13.91 12.31 36.53
N LYS A 13 -13.85 11.01 36.21
CA LYS A 13 -12.90 10.45 35.23
C LYS A 13 -13.28 10.83 33.79
N LEU A 14 -14.46 11.40 33.59
CA LEU A 14 -15.06 11.69 32.29
C LEU A 14 -15.20 13.20 32.12
N ALA A 15 -14.66 13.72 31.02
CA ALA A 15 -14.87 15.09 30.58
C ALA A 15 -16.09 15.17 29.64
N PRO A 16 -16.82 16.29 29.60
CA PRO A 16 -17.89 16.48 28.64
C PRO A 16 -17.34 16.39 27.20
N PRO A 17 -18.15 15.87 26.25
CA PRO A 17 -17.73 15.79 24.85
C PRO A 17 -17.55 17.21 24.26
N PRO A 18 -16.66 17.39 23.27
CA PRO A 18 -16.56 18.65 22.54
C PRO A 18 -17.91 19.10 21.95
N LEU A 19 -18.17 20.40 22.02
CA LEU A 19 -19.46 20.98 21.60
C LEU A 19 -19.71 20.88 20.09
N GLU A 20 -18.63 20.87 19.30
CA GLU A 20 -18.68 20.87 17.83
C GLU A 20 -18.60 19.48 17.20
N LEU A 21 -18.75 18.41 18.01
CA LEU A 21 -18.75 17.06 17.47
C LEU A 21 -19.91 16.87 16.47
N PRO A 22 -19.66 16.29 15.27
CA PRO A 22 -20.73 15.91 14.36
C PRO A 22 -21.63 14.86 15.00
N ILE A 23 -22.90 15.20 15.26
CA ILE A 23 -23.87 14.32 15.95
C ILE A 23 -24.81 13.70 14.91
N TYR A 24 -25.05 12.38 15.06
CA TYR A 24 -26.02 11.68 14.23
C TYR A 24 -27.42 12.31 14.34
N GLY A 25 -28.09 12.49 13.20
CA GLY A 25 -29.39 13.17 13.11
C GLY A 25 -29.32 14.71 13.10
N LYS A 26 -28.14 15.31 13.32
CA LYS A 26 -27.93 16.77 13.20
C LYS A 26 -27.05 17.17 12.02
N VAL A 27 -26.35 16.22 11.43
CA VAL A 27 -25.46 16.43 10.27
C VAL A 27 -25.92 15.48 9.16
N ASP A 28 -25.86 15.93 7.90
CA ASP A 28 -26.12 15.08 6.75
C ASP A 28 -25.17 13.86 6.79
N PRO A 29 -25.70 12.61 6.82
CA PRO A 29 -24.89 11.40 6.78
C PRO A 29 -24.03 11.25 5.52
N ARG A 30 -24.36 11.95 4.43
CA ARG A 30 -23.49 12.01 3.24
C ARG A 30 -22.19 12.76 3.56
N GLU A 31 -22.24 13.78 4.41
CA GLU A 31 -21.09 14.63 4.75
C GLU A 31 -20.30 14.15 5.98
N CYS A 32 -20.75 13.11 6.68
CA CYS A 32 -20.16 12.66 7.95
C CYS A 32 -20.17 11.14 8.10
N SER A 33 -19.06 10.58 8.57
CA SER A 33 -18.94 9.15 8.90
C SER A 33 -19.02 8.96 10.42
N PHE A 34 -20.03 8.24 10.90
CA PHE A 34 -20.29 8.00 12.32
C PHE A 34 -19.64 6.70 12.81
N PHE A 35 -18.85 6.75 13.88
CA PHE A 35 -18.06 5.58 14.32
C PHE A 35 -17.98 5.42 15.83
N GLY A 36 -18.57 6.34 16.61
CA GLY A 36 -18.46 6.32 18.07
C GLY A 36 -19.73 6.77 18.77
N ARG A 37 -19.82 6.45 20.07
CA ARG A 37 -20.85 6.95 20.98
C ARG A 37 -20.17 7.60 22.17
N THR A 38 -20.59 8.81 22.54
CA THR A 38 -20.09 9.48 23.74
C THR A 38 -20.55 8.73 25.00
N ASN A 39 -19.72 8.74 26.04
CA ASN A 39 -19.96 8.03 27.29
C ASN A 39 -20.00 8.97 28.52
N TYR A 40 -20.22 10.27 28.32
CA TYR A 40 -20.24 11.24 29.41
C TYR A 40 -21.51 11.12 30.25
N GLU A 41 -21.31 10.99 31.56
CA GLU A 41 -22.36 10.88 32.57
C GLU A 41 -21.92 11.61 33.84
N ALA A 42 -22.74 12.57 34.28
CA ALA A 42 -22.59 13.35 35.50
C ALA A 42 -23.88 13.31 36.32
N ALA A 43 -23.83 13.79 37.56
CA ALA A 43 -24.91 13.62 38.55
C ALA A 43 -26.30 14.13 38.10
N LEU A 44 -26.32 15.11 37.18
CA LEU A 44 -27.53 15.77 36.68
C LEU A 44 -27.52 15.91 35.15
N GLU A 45 -26.53 15.34 34.46
CA GLU A 45 -26.37 15.51 33.01
C GLU A 45 -25.82 14.24 32.36
N GLU A 46 -26.52 13.76 31.33
CA GLU A 46 -26.09 12.63 30.50
C GLU A 46 -25.94 13.10 29.05
N LYS A 47 -24.77 12.87 28.45
CA LYS A 47 -24.51 13.19 27.04
C LYS A 47 -24.04 11.93 26.31
N LYS A 48 -24.99 11.03 26.02
CA LYS A 48 -24.76 9.80 25.25
C LYS A 48 -25.42 9.90 23.87
N PHE A 49 -24.65 10.28 22.86
CA PHE A 49 -25.10 10.37 21.47
C PHE A 49 -24.04 9.77 20.53
N ILE A 50 -24.50 9.39 19.33
CA ILE A 50 -23.61 8.89 18.27
C ILE A 50 -22.91 10.09 17.63
N PHE A 51 -21.59 9.98 17.45
CA PHE A 51 -20.78 11.01 16.83
C PHE A 51 -19.90 10.43 15.71
N GLY A 52 -19.40 11.32 14.87
CA GLY A 52 -18.58 10.98 13.72
C GLY A 52 -17.49 12.00 13.42
N ILE A 53 -16.93 11.88 12.22
CA ILE A 53 -15.97 12.81 11.63
C ILE A 53 -16.53 13.27 10.29
N LYS A 54 -16.46 14.58 10.03
CA LYS A 54 -16.87 15.13 8.72
C LYS A 54 -15.92 14.60 7.65
N ARG A 55 -16.43 14.31 6.46
CA ARG A 55 -15.61 13.82 5.35
C ARG A 55 -14.53 14.82 4.94
N VAL A 56 -14.84 16.11 5.00
CA VAL A 56 -13.87 17.19 4.78
C VAL A 56 -12.72 17.11 5.78
N ASP A 57 -12.99 16.83 7.06
CA ASP A 57 -11.94 16.68 8.07
C ASP A 57 -11.09 15.42 7.84
N ARG A 58 -11.66 14.35 7.28
CA ARG A 58 -10.92 13.12 6.90
C ARG A 58 -9.85 13.37 5.85
N ARG A 59 -9.93 14.46 5.07
CA ARG A 59 -8.85 14.87 4.12
C ARG A 59 -7.54 15.18 4.86
N ARG A 60 -7.58 15.48 6.16
CA ARG A 60 -6.39 15.68 7.02
C ARG A 60 -5.84 14.40 7.64
N HIS A 61 -6.33 13.24 7.16
CA HIS A 61 -5.98 11.91 7.62
C HIS A 61 -6.51 11.56 9.02
N ILE A 62 -6.61 10.26 9.30
CA ILE A 62 -6.98 9.72 10.61
C ILE A 62 -5.85 8.79 11.06
N TYR A 63 -5.36 8.99 12.27
CA TYR A 63 -4.40 8.09 12.90
C TYR A 63 -5.04 7.36 14.08
N THR A 64 -5.19 6.04 13.95
CA THR A 64 -5.88 5.20 14.94
C THR A 64 -4.88 4.28 15.65
N ILE A 65 -4.68 4.49 16.95
CA ILE A 65 -3.75 3.70 17.79
C ILE A 65 -4.53 2.86 18.79
N GLY A 66 -4.04 1.65 19.06
CA GLY A 66 -4.63 0.76 20.04
C GLY A 66 -3.98 -0.62 20.03
N LYS A 67 -4.04 -1.36 21.15
CA LYS A 67 -3.59 -2.76 21.21
C LYS A 67 -4.49 -3.66 20.34
N SER A 68 -4.11 -4.91 20.16
CA SER A 68 -5.02 -5.88 19.52
C SER A 68 -6.31 -6.03 20.35
N GLY A 69 -7.45 -6.24 19.69
CA GLY A 69 -8.75 -6.44 20.34
C GLY A 69 -9.47 -5.18 20.85
N VAL A 70 -8.89 -3.98 20.77
CA VAL A 70 -9.53 -2.75 21.28
C VAL A 70 -10.56 -2.12 20.33
N GLY A 71 -10.80 -2.74 19.17
CA GLY A 71 -11.81 -2.27 18.21
C GLY A 71 -11.31 -1.40 17.04
N LYS A 72 -9.99 -1.35 16.77
CA LYS A 72 -9.44 -0.60 15.62
C LYS A 72 -10.05 -1.03 14.28
N SER A 73 -10.01 -2.33 13.98
CA SER A 73 -10.58 -2.87 12.74
C SER A 73 -12.08 -2.60 12.66
N LYS A 74 -12.79 -2.66 13.80
CA LYS A 74 -14.23 -2.35 13.84
C LYS A 74 -14.52 -0.89 13.56
N MET A 75 -13.70 0.04 14.07
CA MET A 75 -13.81 1.46 13.72
C MET A 75 -13.62 1.66 12.21
N LEU A 76 -12.59 1.05 11.61
CA LEU A 76 -12.36 1.12 10.16
C LEU A 76 -13.50 0.51 9.36
N GLU A 77 -14.01 -0.67 9.76
CA GLU A 77 -15.16 -1.32 9.16
C GLU A 77 -16.39 -0.39 9.12
N LEU A 78 -16.69 0.29 10.23
CA LEU A 78 -17.81 1.25 10.29
C LEU A 78 -17.63 2.41 9.31
N LEU A 79 -16.42 2.94 9.16
CA LEU A 79 -16.13 4.00 8.20
C LEU A 79 -16.27 3.50 6.75
N ILE A 80 -15.66 2.36 6.43
CA ILE A 80 -15.68 1.73 5.09
C ILE A 80 -17.11 1.44 4.65
N ARG A 81 -17.92 0.83 5.52
CA ARG A 81 -19.32 0.50 5.20
C ARG A 81 -20.16 1.73 4.88
N GLN A 82 -19.94 2.83 5.58
CA GLN A 82 -20.62 4.10 5.28
C GLN A 82 -20.13 4.69 3.95
N ASP A 83 -18.84 4.61 3.65
CA ASP A 83 -18.29 5.09 2.38
C ASP A 83 -18.91 4.35 1.20
N ILE A 84 -18.97 3.02 1.28
CA ILE A 84 -19.62 2.16 0.29
C ILE A 84 -21.10 2.50 0.15
N ALA A 85 -21.84 2.57 1.27
CA ALA A 85 -23.28 2.82 1.27
C ALA A 85 -23.67 4.20 0.72
N TYR A 86 -22.81 5.21 0.88
CA TYR A 86 -23.04 6.57 0.36
C TYR A 86 -22.41 6.83 -1.02
N GLY A 87 -21.95 5.79 -1.72
CA GLY A 87 -21.48 5.94 -3.10
C GLY A 87 -20.03 6.40 -3.26
N TYR A 88 -19.26 6.47 -2.18
CA TYR A 88 -17.85 6.87 -2.24
C TYR A 88 -16.97 5.71 -2.73
N GLY A 89 -15.92 6.05 -3.48
CA GLY A 89 -14.82 5.15 -3.78
C GLY A 89 -13.86 5.03 -2.60
N LEU A 90 -13.17 3.89 -2.50
CA LEU A 90 -12.18 3.66 -1.44
C LEU A 90 -11.16 2.60 -1.84
N CYS A 91 -10.05 2.56 -1.11
CA CYS A 91 -9.06 1.49 -1.18
C CYS A 91 -8.76 0.97 0.23
N VAL A 92 -8.86 -0.33 0.44
CA VAL A 92 -8.47 -1.01 1.68
C VAL A 92 -7.28 -1.91 1.39
N ILE A 93 -6.19 -1.73 2.12
CA ILE A 93 -5.05 -2.65 2.12
C ILE A 93 -5.06 -3.38 3.46
N ASP A 94 -5.24 -4.70 3.42
CA ASP A 94 -5.40 -5.50 4.62
C ASP A 94 -4.36 -6.64 4.69
N PRO A 95 -3.38 -6.57 5.61
CA PRO A 95 -2.38 -7.63 5.77
C PRO A 95 -2.91 -8.89 6.48
N HIS A 96 -4.12 -8.85 7.03
CA HIS A 96 -4.74 -9.98 7.75
C HIS A 96 -5.89 -10.61 6.96
N GLY A 97 -6.62 -9.81 6.21
CA GLY A 97 -7.74 -10.21 5.35
C GLY A 97 -9.11 -10.16 6.05
N ASP A 98 -9.13 -10.12 7.38
CA ASP A 98 -10.34 -10.12 8.21
C ASP A 98 -11.18 -8.85 8.05
N LEU A 99 -10.54 -7.70 7.81
CA LEU A 99 -11.26 -6.46 7.55
C LEU A 99 -11.98 -6.52 6.21
N ILE A 100 -11.33 -7.01 5.15
CA ILE A 100 -11.94 -7.14 3.83
C ILE A 100 -13.12 -8.12 3.86
N GLU A 101 -12.92 -9.30 4.47
CA GLU A 101 -13.98 -10.29 4.65
C GLU A 101 -15.19 -9.70 5.40
N SER A 102 -14.96 -8.84 6.39
CA SER A 102 -16.04 -8.21 7.16
C SER A 102 -16.82 -7.11 6.43
N VAL A 103 -16.27 -6.52 5.35
CA VAL A 103 -16.88 -5.39 4.64
C VAL A 103 -17.43 -5.75 3.26
N ILE A 104 -16.91 -6.80 2.62
CA ILE A 104 -17.27 -7.15 1.24
C ILE A 104 -18.76 -7.46 1.08
N ASP A 105 -19.36 -8.11 2.08
CA ASP A 105 -20.80 -8.43 2.12
C ASP A 105 -21.71 -7.20 2.26
N PHE A 106 -21.15 -6.03 2.58
CA PHE A 106 -21.88 -4.77 2.67
C PHE A 106 -21.85 -3.95 1.37
N VAL A 107 -21.22 -4.45 0.32
CA VAL A 107 -21.29 -3.83 -1.01
C VAL A 107 -22.72 -4.00 -1.55
N PRO A 108 -23.42 -2.91 -1.87
CA PRO A 108 -24.77 -2.99 -2.41
C PRO A 108 -24.75 -3.53 -3.84
N LYS A 109 -25.84 -4.18 -4.27
CA LYS A 109 -25.89 -4.93 -5.54
C LYS A 109 -25.53 -4.08 -6.75
N GLU A 110 -25.96 -2.83 -6.75
CA GLU A 110 -25.69 -1.83 -7.79
C GLU A 110 -24.22 -1.40 -7.90
N ARG A 111 -23.37 -1.73 -6.90
CA ARG A 111 -21.94 -1.41 -6.86
C ARG A 111 -21.05 -2.65 -7.02
N ILE A 112 -21.60 -3.85 -7.24
CA ILE A 112 -20.80 -5.09 -7.36
C ILE A 112 -19.76 -4.95 -8.49
N ASP A 113 -20.15 -4.39 -9.63
CA ASP A 113 -19.28 -4.17 -10.79
C ASP A 113 -18.25 -3.04 -10.56
N ASP A 114 -18.33 -2.33 -9.42
CA ASP A 114 -17.35 -1.33 -9.01
C ASP A 114 -16.27 -1.92 -8.09
N VAL A 115 -16.38 -3.18 -7.69
CA VAL A 115 -15.43 -3.84 -6.79
C VAL A 115 -14.27 -4.45 -7.57
N VAL A 116 -13.06 -4.10 -7.17
CA VAL A 116 -11.81 -4.73 -7.63
C VAL A 116 -11.15 -5.38 -6.43
N LEU A 117 -11.16 -6.72 -6.41
CA LEU A 117 -10.46 -7.52 -5.41
C LEU A 117 -9.10 -7.92 -5.94
N ILE A 118 -8.05 -7.47 -5.26
CA ILE A 118 -6.66 -7.82 -5.50
C ILE A 118 -6.20 -8.78 -4.41
N ASP A 119 -6.18 -10.07 -4.71
CA ASP A 119 -5.68 -11.12 -3.82
C ASP A 119 -4.51 -11.86 -4.50
N PRO A 120 -3.26 -11.57 -4.14
CA PRO A 120 -2.11 -12.29 -4.67
C PRO A 120 -2.07 -13.79 -4.37
N ALA A 121 -2.87 -14.26 -3.40
CA ALA A 121 -2.98 -15.67 -3.08
C ALA A 121 -4.02 -16.39 -3.95
N ASP A 122 -4.81 -15.67 -4.75
CA ASP A 122 -5.73 -16.24 -5.72
C ASP A 122 -4.96 -16.72 -6.97
N ILE A 123 -4.82 -18.05 -7.06
CA ILE A 123 -4.11 -18.71 -8.17
C ILE A 123 -5.04 -18.94 -9.36
N ASP A 124 -6.35 -19.00 -9.13
CA ASP A 124 -7.35 -19.27 -10.16
C ASP A 124 -7.63 -18.00 -10.99
N TYR A 125 -7.62 -16.84 -10.33
CA TYR A 125 -7.83 -15.52 -10.96
C TYR A 125 -6.70 -14.52 -10.64
N PRO A 126 -5.44 -14.82 -11.04
CA PRO A 126 -4.31 -13.96 -10.72
C PRO A 126 -4.40 -12.63 -11.47
N ILE A 127 -4.18 -11.55 -10.73
CA ILE A 127 -4.14 -10.22 -11.31
C ILE A 127 -2.78 -9.94 -11.95
N SER A 128 -2.82 -9.41 -13.17
CA SER A 128 -1.64 -8.94 -13.88
C SER A 128 -1.20 -7.58 -13.36
N PHE A 129 -0.06 -7.53 -12.68
CA PHE A 129 0.47 -6.29 -12.12
C PHE A 129 2.00 -6.29 -12.04
N ASN A 130 2.59 -5.50 -12.92
CA ASN A 130 4.00 -5.22 -13.04
C ASN A 130 4.35 -3.86 -12.40
N PRO A 131 5.19 -3.83 -11.35
CA PRO A 131 5.60 -2.60 -10.66
C PRO A 131 6.41 -1.68 -11.56
N LEU A 132 7.18 -2.23 -12.51
CA LEU A 132 8.08 -1.48 -13.38
C LEU A 132 7.34 -0.82 -14.55
N PHE A 133 6.09 -1.21 -14.80
CA PHE A 133 5.31 -0.71 -15.92
C PHE A 133 4.87 0.74 -15.69
N ASN A 134 5.13 1.58 -16.69
CA ASN A 134 4.69 2.98 -16.81
C ASN A 134 4.82 3.80 -15.51
N VAL A 135 6.03 3.82 -14.94
CA VAL A 135 6.35 4.58 -13.73
C VAL A 135 6.76 5.99 -14.13
N ASP A 136 6.13 7.00 -13.51
CA ASP A 136 6.49 8.40 -13.73
C ASP A 136 7.95 8.67 -13.36
N GLU A 137 8.61 9.54 -14.13
CA GLU A 137 10.03 9.88 -13.98
C GLU A 137 10.37 10.29 -12.52
N ASP A 138 9.52 11.13 -11.91
CA ASP A 138 9.70 11.63 -10.53
C ASP A 138 9.63 10.52 -9.45
N LEU A 139 9.03 9.38 -9.77
CA LEU A 139 8.82 8.27 -8.83
C LEU A 139 9.80 7.11 -9.03
N LYS A 140 10.59 7.10 -10.11
CA LYS A 140 11.53 6.01 -10.42
C LYS A 140 12.53 5.77 -9.29
N HIS A 141 13.09 6.85 -8.73
CA HIS A 141 14.03 6.73 -7.61
C HIS A 141 13.35 6.22 -6.35
N GLN A 142 12.14 6.70 -6.03
CA GLN A 142 11.40 6.23 -4.86
C GLN A 142 11.08 4.73 -4.98
N LEU A 143 10.52 4.30 -6.12
CA LEU A 143 10.23 2.89 -6.37
C LEU A 143 11.50 2.03 -6.31
N THR A 144 12.62 2.54 -6.83
CA THR A 144 13.91 1.84 -6.72
C THR A 144 14.34 1.67 -5.25
N GLN A 145 14.16 2.69 -4.40
CA GLN A 145 14.44 2.54 -2.96
C GLN A 145 13.49 1.55 -2.29
N ASP A 146 12.19 1.61 -2.61
CA ASP A 146 11.19 0.68 -2.06
C ASP A 146 11.55 -0.77 -2.41
N LEU A 147 11.94 -1.03 -3.66
CA LEU A 147 12.42 -2.35 -4.10
C LEU A 147 13.70 -2.77 -3.37
N ILE A 148 14.65 -1.86 -3.18
CA ILE A 148 15.89 -2.12 -2.44
C ILE A 148 15.58 -2.48 -0.98
N GLU A 149 14.69 -1.75 -0.31
CA GLU A 149 14.33 -2.03 1.08
C GLU A 149 13.71 -3.41 1.24
N VAL A 150 12.87 -3.83 0.29
CA VAL A 150 12.28 -5.17 0.34
C VAL A 150 13.33 -6.24 0.06
N MET A 151 14.16 -6.07 -0.97
CA MET A 151 15.23 -7.04 -1.23
C MET A 151 16.21 -7.10 -0.04
N LYS A 152 16.56 -5.97 0.58
CA LYS A 152 17.41 -5.93 1.77
C LYS A 152 16.82 -6.72 2.94
N LYS A 153 15.50 -6.62 3.18
CA LYS A 153 14.81 -7.46 4.18
C LYS A 153 14.91 -8.94 3.83
N GLN A 154 14.77 -9.30 2.55
CA GLN A 154 14.83 -10.68 2.07
C GLN A 154 16.23 -11.30 2.09
N PHE A 155 17.26 -10.48 1.86
CA PHE A 155 18.67 -10.89 1.90
C PHE A 155 19.26 -10.84 3.31
N GLY A 156 18.68 -10.05 4.21
CA GLY A 156 19.16 -9.90 5.58
C GLY A 156 20.63 -9.49 5.62
N ALA A 157 21.45 -10.24 6.36
CA ALA A 157 22.89 -10.00 6.50
C ALA A 157 23.67 -10.14 5.18
N ASN A 158 23.12 -10.83 4.17
CA ASN A 158 23.79 -11.06 2.89
C ASN A 158 23.60 -9.89 1.90
N TRP A 159 22.92 -8.81 2.30
CA TRP A 159 22.76 -7.60 1.48
C TRP A 159 23.99 -6.68 1.61
N GLY A 160 24.97 -6.86 0.72
CA GLY A 160 26.17 -6.03 0.66
C GLY A 160 26.02 -4.76 -0.19
N PRO A 161 26.91 -3.77 -0.03
CA PRO A 161 26.89 -2.52 -0.81
C PRO A 161 27.05 -2.76 -2.32
N ARG A 162 27.78 -3.82 -2.72
CA ARG A 162 27.94 -4.20 -4.13
C ARG A 162 26.64 -4.75 -4.72
N VAL A 163 25.95 -5.63 -3.99
CA VAL A 163 24.63 -6.17 -4.38
C VAL A 163 23.64 -5.02 -4.54
N GLU A 164 23.60 -4.10 -3.58
CA GLU A 164 22.72 -2.93 -3.64
C GLU A 164 23.00 -2.06 -4.86
N HIS A 165 24.28 -1.77 -5.13
CA HIS A 165 24.67 -0.96 -6.28
C HIS A 165 24.21 -1.58 -7.60
N VAL A 166 24.49 -2.86 -7.81
CA VAL A 166 24.07 -3.59 -9.03
C VAL A 166 22.54 -3.64 -9.13
N PHE A 167 21.83 -3.94 -8.03
CA PHE A 167 20.38 -4.02 -8.05
C PHE A 167 19.72 -2.66 -8.32
N ARG A 168 20.25 -1.58 -7.74
CA ARG A 168 19.81 -0.20 -7.97
C ARG A 168 19.89 0.17 -9.46
N PHE A 169 21.04 -0.09 -10.08
CA PHE A 169 21.26 0.22 -11.49
C PHE A 169 20.44 -0.70 -12.41
N THR A 170 20.14 -1.92 -11.97
CA THR A 170 19.21 -2.82 -12.66
C THR A 170 17.78 -2.28 -12.65
N CYS A 171 17.30 -1.82 -11.49
CA CYS A 171 15.98 -1.21 -11.38
C CYS A 171 15.85 0.03 -12.25
N LEU A 172 16.79 0.97 -12.14
CA LEU A 172 16.76 2.22 -12.91
C LEU A 172 16.80 1.97 -14.42
N ALA A 173 17.66 1.06 -14.89
CA ALA A 173 17.73 0.72 -16.32
C ALA A 173 16.42 0.13 -16.84
N LEU A 174 15.77 -0.73 -16.05
CA LEU A 174 14.50 -1.33 -16.46
C LEU A 174 13.32 -0.37 -16.34
N LEU A 175 13.36 0.60 -15.43
CA LEU A 175 12.32 1.64 -15.36
C LEU A 175 12.29 2.56 -16.60
N ASP A 176 13.37 2.58 -17.38
CA ASP A 176 13.42 3.25 -18.69
C ASP A 176 12.99 2.34 -19.85
N TYR A 177 12.91 1.02 -19.64
CA TYR A 177 12.63 0.05 -20.69
C TYR A 177 11.13 -0.27 -20.79
N PRO A 178 10.49 -0.06 -21.97
CA PRO A 178 9.03 -0.22 -22.11
C PRO A 178 8.50 -1.63 -21.78
N ASN A 179 9.29 -2.67 -22.04
CA ASN A 179 8.90 -4.06 -21.82
C ASN A 179 9.52 -4.64 -20.54
N ALA A 180 9.87 -3.79 -19.57
CA ALA A 180 10.50 -4.21 -18.34
C ALA A 180 9.61 -5.17 -17.55
N THR A 181 10.23 -6.20 -17.00
CA THR A 181 9.57 -7.17 -16.10
C THR A 181 10.54 -7.54 -14.99
N MET A 182 10.04 -8.12 -13.90
CA MET A 182 10.91 -8.67 -12.87
C MET A 182 11.84 -9.76 -13.41
N ARG A 183 11.39 -10.55 -14.41
CA ARG A 183 12.25 -11.51 -15.12
C ARG A 183 13.36 -10.79 -15.91
N GLY A 184 13.06 -9.63 -16.46
CA GLY A 184 14.01 -8.76 -17.13
C GLY A 184 15.18 -8.34 -16.22
N MET A 185 14.99 -8.28 -14.90
CA MET A 185 16.10 -8.03 -13.95
C MET A 185 17.16 -9.13 -14.01
N ILE A 186 16.72 -10.40 -14.10
CA ILE A 186 17.64 -11.54 -14.24
C ILE A 186 18.32 -11.50 -15.61
N SER A 187 17.54 -11.23 -16.67
CA SER A 187 18.09 -11.12 -18.03
C SER A 187 19.11 -9.98 -18.16
N MET A 188 18.90 -8.84 -17.49
CA MET A 188 19.87 -7.74 -17.47
C MET A 188 21.24 -8.19 -16.92
N LEU A 189 21.23 -9.08 -15.92
CA LEU A 189 22.43 -9.58 -15.26
C LEU A 189 23.11 -10.74 -16.01
N THR A 190 22.34 -11.57 -16.71
CA THR A 190 22.82 -12.85 -17.27
C THR A 190 22.87 -12.90 -18.80
N ASP A 191 22.08 -12.10 -19.50
CA ASP A 191 21.96 -12.10 -20.95
C ASP A 191 22.52 -10.80 -21.54
N ARG A 192 23.64 -10.94 -22.26
CA ARG A 192 24.32 -9.82 -22.91
C ARG A 192 23.50 -9.17 -24.01
N ALA A 193 22.75 -9.96 -24.80
CA ALA A 193 21.96 -9.43 -25.92
C ALA A 193 20.77 -8.64 -25.39
N TYR A 194 20.06 -9.18 -24.39
CA TYR A 194 18.99 -8.46 -23.71
C TYR A 194 19.49 -7.15 -23.09
N ARG A 195 20.64 -7.19 -22.39
CA ARG A 195 21.27 -6.01 -21.80
C ARG A 195 21.57 -4.93 -22.84
N GLN A 196 22.17 -5.31 -23.97
CA GLN A 196 22.48 -4.36 -25.04
C GLN A 196 21.22 -3.64 -25.55
N HIS A 197 20.13 -4.38 -25.75
CA HIS A 197 18.86 -3.78 -26.14
C HIS A 197 18.29 -2.86 -25.07
N VAL A 198 18.34 -3.21 -23.79
CA VAL A 198 17.86 -2.33 -22.71
C VAL A 198 18.67 -1.03 -22.65
N VAL A 199 20.00 -1.10 -22.83
CA VAL A 199 20.90 0.06 -22.79
C VAL A 199 20.51 1.16 -23.79
N GLU A 200 19.90 0.81 -24.91
CA GLU A 200 19.40 1.76 -25.92
C GLU A 200 18.28 2.67 -25.40
N TYR A 201 17.54 2.23 -24.36
CA TYR A 201 16.40 2.97 -23.80
C TYR A 201 16.77 3.77 -22.54
N ILE A 202 17.87 3.43 -21.87
CA ILE A 202 18.29 4.09 -20.64
C ILE A 202 18.51 5.57 -20.91
N LYS A 203 17.85 6.43 -20.15
CA LYS A 203 17.93 7.90 -20.30
C LYS A 203 19.10 8.47 -19.50
N ASP A 204 19.27 8.02 -18.26
CA ASP A 204 20.31 8.49 -17.35
C ASP A 204 21.71 8.09 -17.82
N GLU A 205 22.61 9.07 -17.97
CA GLU A 205 23.96 8.84 -18.49
C GLU A 205 24.83 7.99 -17.56
N MET A 206 24.68 8.12 -16.24
CA MET A 206 25.45 7.32 -15.28
C MET A 206 25.01 5.86 -15.33
N VAL A 207 23.70 5.60 -15.37
CA VAL A 207 23.15 4.25 -15.50
C VAL A 207 23.56 3.63 -16.82
N ARG A 208 23.49 4.41 -17.92
CA ARG A 208 23.93 3.95 -19.25
C ARG A 208 25.43 3.61 -19.26
N LYS A 209 26.27 4.47 -18.69
CA LYS A 209 27.73 4.26 -18.61
C LYS A 209 28.07 3.00 -17.83
N PHE A 210 27.43 2.79 -16.69
CA PHE A 210 27.61 1.57 -15.90
C PHE A 210 27.34 0.32 -16.73
N TRP A 211 26.19 0.25 -17.40
CA TRP A 211 25.82 -0.95 -18.17
C TRP A 211 26.60 -1.13 -19.47
N ALA A 212 26.93 -0.04 -20.17
CA ALA A 212 27.61 -0.08 -21.47
C ALA A 212 29.12 -0.31 -21.34
N ILE A 213 29.75 0.19 -20.27
CA ILE A 213 31.20 0.21 -20.12
C ILE A 213 31.64 -0.57 -18.88
N GLU A 214 31.15 -0.21 -17.71
CA GLU A 214 31.73 -0.65 -16.43
C GLU A 214 31.31 -2.07 -16.04
N PHE A 215 30.10 -2.50 -16.45
CA PHE A 215 29.51 -3.78 -16.01
C PHE A 215 30.32 -4.99 -16.49
N SER A 216 30.94 -4.95 -17.67
CA SER A 216 31.75 -6.07 -18.18
C SER A 216 32.92 -6.37 -17.24
N ASP A 217 33.70 -5.33 -16.91
CA ASP A 217 34.82 -5.44 -15.97
C ASP A 217 34.36 -5.79 -14.55
N TRP A 218 33.22 -5.24 -14.13
CA TRP A 218 32.59 -5.56 -12.85
C TRP A 218 32.16 -7.01 -12.77
N SER A 219 31.57 -7.54 -13.85
CA SER A 219 31.06 -8.89 -13.90
C SER A 219 32.18 -9.91 -13.77
N GLU A 220 33.32 -9.70 -14.41
CA GLU A 220 34.48 -10.58 -14.25
C GLU A 220 35.05 -10.55 -12.83
N LYS A 221 35.06 -9.39 -12.18
CA LYS A 221 35.70 -9.19 -10.86
C LYS A 221 34.81 -9.57 -9.68
N PHE A 222 33.50 -9.35 -9.78
CA PHE A 222 32.58 -9.42 -8.66
C PHE A 222 31.40 -10.37 -8.89
N ASP A 223 31.50 -11.28 -9.87
CA ASP A 223 30.42 -12.21 -10.22
C ASP A 223 29.93 -12.99 -8.99
N ALA A 224 30.87 -13.65 -8.31
CA ALA A 224 30.60 -14.51 -7.15
C ALA A 224 30.13 -13.73 -5.91
N GLU A 225 30.48 -12.44 -5.82
CA GLU A 225 30.20 -11.63 -4.64
C GLU A 225 28.90 -10.82 -4.75
N ALA A 226 28.48 -10.45 -5.96
CA ALA A 226 27.35 -9.55 -6.18
C ALA A 226 26.33 -10.10 -7.18
N ILE A 227 26.76 -10.51 -8.37
CA ILE A 227 25.85 -10.85 -9.47
C ILE A 227 25.18 -12.21 -9.22
N ILE A 228 25.96 -13.27 -8.99
CA ILE A 228 25.43 -14.62 -8.73
C ILE A 228 24.50 -14.64 -7.51
N PRO A 229 24.86 -14.05 -6.35
CA PRO A 229 23.94 -13.94 -5.21
C PRO A 229 22.65 -13.20 -5.55
N LEU A 230 22.73 -12.11 -6.33
CA LEU A 230 21.58 -11.34 -6.75
C LEU A 230 20.65 -12.15 -7.66
N VAL A 231 21.21 -12.79 -8.69
CA VAL A 231 20.48 -13.65 -9.63
C VAL A 231 19.79 -14.80 -8.91
N ASN A 232 20.50 -15.49 -8.00
CA ASN A 232 19.95 -16.61 -7.24
C ASN A 232 18.73 -16.18 -6.41
N LYS A 233 18.80 -15.01 -5.77
CA LYS A 233 17.67 -14.53 -4.95
C LYS A 233 16.50 -14.05 -5.80
N LEU A 234 16.76 -13.34 -6.90
CA LEU A 234 15.69 -12.95 -7.84
C LEU A 234 15.01 -14.18 -8.43
N THR A 235 15.78 -15.23 -8.72
CA THR A 235 15.24 -16.52 -9.19
C THR A 235 14.43 -17.21 -8.09
N GLN A 236 14.93 -17.22 -6.86
CA GLN A 236 14.18 -17.74 -5.71
C GLN A 236 12.86 -16.99 -5.51
N PHE A 237 12.88 -15.66 -5.62
CA PHE A 237 11.70 -14.81 -5.48
C PHE A 237 10.66 -15.12 -6.58
N LEU A 238 11.10 -15.22 -7.84
CA LEU A 238 10.24 -15.56 -8.97
C LEU A 238 9.90 -17.05 -9.09
N SER A 239 10.50 -17.92 -8.25
CA SER A 239 10.12 -19.34 -8.22
C SER A 239 8.74 -19.56 -7.60
N ASN A 240 8.28 -18.62 -6.77
CA ASN A 240 6.95 -18.65 -6.19
C ASN A 240 5.90 -18.33 -7.30
N PRO A 241 4.98 -19.26 -7.62
CA PRO A 241 3.96 -19.04 -8.64
C PRO A 241 3.10 -17.80 -8.40
N MET A 242 2.78 -17.45 -7.15
CA MET A 242 2.00 -16.25 -6.81
C MET A 242 2.71 -14.97 -7.26
N VAL A 243 3.99 -14.85 -6.91
CA VAL A 243 4.84 -13.72 -7.30
C VAL A 243 5.02 -13.69 -8.82
N ARG A 244 5.29 -14.84 -9.43
CA ARG A 244 5.52 -14.95 -10.87
C ARG A 244 4.27 -14.62 -11.70
N ASN A 245 3.09 -15.07 -11.28
CA ASN A 245 1.85 -14.86 -12.01
C ASN A 245 1.47 -13.38 -12.05
N ILE A 246 1.79 -12.64 -10.99
CA ILE A 246 1.46 -11.22 -10.87
C ILE A 246 2.53 -10.36 -11.54
N PHE A 247 3.81 -10.57 -11.20
CA PHE A 247 4.92 -9.70 -11.60
C PHE A 247 5.68 -10.13 -12.87
N GLY A 248 5.42 -11.34 -13.37
CA GLY A 248 6.00 -11.83 -14.62
C GLY A 248 5.35 -11.24 -15.87
N GLN A 249 4.30 -10.44 -15.69
CA GLN A 249 3.49 -9.90 -16.78
C GLN A 249 4.13 -8.63 -17.36
N LYS A 250 3.91 -8.40 -18.66
CA LYS A 250 4.43 -7.22 -19.37
C LYS A 250 3.55 -5.98 -19.16
N GLU A 251 2.27 -6.17 -18.87
CA GLU A 251 1.27 -5.11 -18.79
C GLU A 251 0.43 -5.23 -17.51
N ASN A 252 -0.12 -4.11 -17.08
CA ASN A 252 -1.04 -4.06 -15.95
C ASN A 252 -2.47 -4.15 -16.47
N LYS A 253 -3.25 -5.13 -16.00
CA LYS A 253 -4.70 -5.19 -16.26
C LYS A 253 -5.48 -4.26 -15.33
N ILE A 254 -4.84 -3.80 -14.25
CA ILE A 254 -5.42 -2.87 -13.28
C ILE A 254 -4.78 -1.50 -13.46
N ASN A 255 -5.64 -0.51 -13.70
CA ASN A 255 -5.26 0.89 -13.72
C ASN A 255 -5.78 1.60 -12.45
N LEU A 256 -4.93 1.74 -11.43
CA LEU A 256 -5.32 2.35 -10.16
C LEU A 256 -5.73 3.82 -10.28
N GLU A 257 -5.21 4.54 -11.27
CA GLU A 257 -5.58 5.93 -11.52
C GLU A 257 -7.02 6.02 -12.03
N GLU A 258 -7.38 5.18 -13.01
CA GLU A 258 -8.75 5.09 -13.52
C GLU A 258 -9.74 4.66 -12.43
N LEU A 259 -9.38 3.65 -11.63
CA LEU A 259 -10.22 3.17 -10.53
C LEU A 259 -10.44 4.26 -9.46
N MET A 260 -9.39 5.04 -9.15
CA MET A 260 -9.49 6.17 -8.21
C MET A 260 -10.39 7.28 -8.77
N ASN A 261 -10.28 7.59 -10.06
CA ASN A 261 -11.06 8.64 -10.73
C ASN A 261 -12.52 8.27 -10.96
N SER A 262 -12.83 6.98 -11.08
CA SER A 262 -14.19 6.46 -11.25
C SER A 262 -14.88 6.01 -9.96
N ASN A 263 -14.38 6.43 -8.78
CA ASN A 263 -14.96 6.13 -7.46
C ASN A 263 -15.15 4.62 -7.19
N LYS A 264 -14.23 3.77 -7.65
CA LYS A 264 -14.31 2.32 -7.49
C LYS A 264 -13.96 1.88 -6.06
N ILE A 265 -14.30 0.63 -5.72
CA ILE A 265 -14.01 0.01 -4.42
C ILE A 265 -12.87 -0.97 -4.64
N ILE A 266 -11.70 -0.68 -4.08
CA ILE A 266 -10.49 -1.48 -4.24
C ILE A 266 -10.20 -2.20 -2.93
N PHE A 267 -10.18 -3.53 -2.96
CA PHE A 267 -9.79 -4.37 -1.84
C PHE A 267 -8.47 -5.06 -2.17
N ILE A 268 -7.42 -4.79 -1.40
CA ILE A 268 -6.10 -5.40 -1.55
C ILE A 268 -5.87 -6.33 -0.36
N ASN A 269 -6.13 -7.61 -0.56
CA ASN A 269 -5.98 -8.64 0.45
C ASN A 269 -4.54 -9.16 0.45
N LEU A 270 -3.79 -8.85 1.49
CA LEU A 270 -2.40 -9.24 1.66
C LEU A 270 -2.22 -10.21 2.83
N ALA A 271 -3.23 -11.03 3.11
CA ALA A 271 -3.27 -11.98 4.21
C ALA A 271 -1.93 -12.72 4.40
N LYS A 272 -1.17 -12.30 5.42
CA LYS A 272 0.17 -12.82 5.73
C LYS A 272 0.19 -14.34 5.92
N GLY A 273 -0.89 -14.91 6.43
CA GLY A 273 -1.02 -16.36 6.61
C GLY A 273 -1.01 -17.15 5.30
N LYS A 274 -1.49 -16.56 4.20
CA LYS A 274 -1.49 -17.18 2.86
C LYS A 274 -0.22 -16.83 2.08
N LEU A 275 0.21 -15.57 2.14
CA LEU A 275 1.33 -15.06 1.34
C LEU A 275 2.72 -15.28 1.97
N GLY A 276 2.78 -15.40 3.28
CA GLY A 276 4.01 -15.20 4.06
C GLY A 276 4.27 -13.70 4.32
N GLU A 277 4.98 -13.42 5.41
CA GLU A 277 5.23 -12.04 5.85
C GLU A 277 6.05 -11.22 4.84
N GLU A 278 7.07 -11.83 4.23
CA GLU A 278 7.94 -11.17 3.26
C GLU A 278 7.17 -10.73 2.01
N ASN A 279 6.38 -11.63 1.42
CA ASN A 279 5.60 -11.33 0.23
C ASN A 279 4.51 -10.30 0.53
N SER A 280 3.80 -10.45 1.66
CA SER A 280 2.79 -9.47 2.10
C SER A 280 3.40 -8.07 2.25
N SER A 281 4.60 -7.97 2.85
CA SER A 281 5.32 -6.69 2.93
C SER A 281 5.71 -6.16 1.54
N PHE A 282 6.19 -7.01 0.62
CA PHE A 282 6.55 -6.60 -0.73
C PHE A 282 5.34 -6.04 -1.49
N PHE A 283 4.26 -6.83 -1.59
CA PHE A 283 3.04 -6.41 -2.27
C PHE A 283 2.50 -5.12 -1.66
N GLY A 284 2.48 -5.03 -0.32
CA GLY A 284 2.03 -3.83 0.39
C GLY A 284 2.82 -2.58 0.00
N SER A 285 4.16 -2.64 0.01
CA SER A 285 5.01 -1.53 -0.43
C SER A 285 4.73 -1.12 -1.86
N ILE A 286 4.64 -2.07 -2.80
CA ILE A 286 4.39 -1.76 -4.21
C ILE A 286 3.01 -1.13 -4.44
N PHE A 287 1.96 -1.71 -3.85
CA PHE A 287 0.61 -1.15 -3.99
C PHE A 287 0.52 0.25 -3.39
N LEU A 288 1.13 0.48 -2.23
CA LEU A 288 1.20 1.83 -1.64
C LEU A 288 1.89 2.83 -2.57
N THR A 289 3.01 2.46 -3.20
CA THR A 289 3.73 3.33 -4.14
C THR A 289 2.89 3.62 -5.39
N LYS A 290 2.17 2.64 -5.93
CA LYS A 290 1.29 2.84 -7.08
C LYS A 290 0.02 3.63 -6.73
N ILE A 291 -0.54 3.47 -5.54
CA ILE A 291 -1.65 4.31 -5.05
C ILE A 291 -1.18 5.75 -4.87
N LYS A 292 0.03 5.96 -4.34
CA LYS A 292 0.64 7.30 -4.26
C LYS A 292 0.80 7.92 -5.65
N GLN A 293 1.28 7.13 -6.62
CA GLN A 293 1.40 7.58 -8.02
C GLN A 293 0.05 8.03 -8.57
N ALA A 294 -0.98 7.20 -8.46
CA ALA A 294 -2.34 7.53 -8.88
C ALA A 294 -2.88 8.80 -8.20
N GLY A 295 -2.63 8.97 -6.90
CA GLY A 295 -3.03 10.17 -6.16
C GLY A 295 -2.29 11.44 -6.63
N MET A 296 -1.01 11.34 -6.94
CA MET A 296 -0.22 12.46 -7.50
C MET A 296 -0.65 12.82 -8.92
N ALA A 297 -0.99 11.83 -9.75
CA ALA A 297 -1.54 12.05 -11.08
C ALA A 297 -2.88 12.79 -11.00
N ARG A 298 -3.76 12.38 -10.08
CA ARG A 298 -5.03 13.08 -9.82
C ARG A 298 -4.84 14.52 -9.34
N ALA A 299 -3.83 14.81 -8.53
CA ALA A 299 -3.55 16.17 -8.06
C ALA A 299 -3.17 17.14 -9.20
N LYS A 300 -2.77 16.63 -10.37
CA LYS A 300 -2.54 17.43 -11.59
C LYS A 300 -3.83 17.74 -12.36
N MET A 301 -4.94 17.07 -12.04
CA MET A 301 -6.26 17.38 -12.61
C MET A 301 -6.80 18.64 -11.93
N LEU A 302 -7.50 19.49 -12.70
CA LEU A 302 -8.20 20.66 -12.13
C LEU A 302 -9.24 20.15 -11.11
N GLU A 303 -9.29 20.77 -9.92
CA GLU A 303 -10.37 20.50 -8.96
C GLU A 303 -11.70 20.96 -9.60
N GLU A 304 -12.68 20.05 -9.67
CA GLU A 304 -14.10 20.41 -9.87
C GLU A 304 -14.73 20.84 -8.53
#